data_AF-A0A840N7T5-F1
#
_entry.id   AF-A0A840N7T5-F1
#
_cell.length_a   1.000
_cell.length_b   1.000
_cell.length_c   1.000
_cell.angle_alpha   90.00
_cell.angle_beta   90.00
_cell.angle_gamma   90.00
#
_symmetry.space_group_name_H-M   'P 1'
#
loop_
_entity.id
_entity.type
_entity.pdbx_description
1 polymer ?
#
loop_
_entity_poly.entity_id
_entity_poly.type
_entity_poly.pdbx_seq_one_letter_code
_entity_poly.pdbx_strand_id
1 'polypeptide(L)'
;MRLKAGDVVVLKSGGQAMTVAEATDETVECIWLGEEGDLFREKLPASVLEVAHIDMSDDEDEHDEDEDSEEKSEDHHAKKTAEVA
;
A
#
# COMPACT_ATOMS: atom_id res chain seq x y z
N MET A 1 23.42 10.64 11.45
CA MET A 1 22.14 11.18 11.93
C MET A 1 21.84 10.56 13.28
N ARG A 2 21.27 11.31 14.22
CA ARG A 2 20.73 10.74 15.46
C ARG A 2 19.25 10.41 15.20
N LEU A 3 18.89 9.15 15.38
CA LEU A 3 17.49 8.71 15.30
C LEU A 3 16.73 9.26 16.51
N LYS A 4 15.45 9.56 16.31
CA LYS A 4 14.53 9.97 17.38
C LYS A 4 13.24 9.15 17.34
N ALA A 5 12.51 9.16 18.45
CA ALA A 5 11.19 8.55 18.49
C ALA A 5 10.28 9.10 17.38
N GLY A 6 9.58 8.20 16.70
CA GLY A 6 8.72 8.49 15.56
C GLY A 6 9.41 8.46 14.19
N ASP A 7 10.74 8.40 14.12
CA ASP A 7 11.42 8.16 12.84
C ASP A 7 11.04 6.78 12.29
N VAL A 8 10.90 6.68 10.97
CA VAL A 8 10.72 5.40 10.28
C VAL A 8 12.08 4.94 9.75
N VAL A 9 12.43 3.71 10.07
CA VAL A 9 13.73 3.11 9.76
C VAL A 9 13.56 1.77 9.09
N VAL A 10 14.60 1.32 8.40
CA VAL A 10 14.73 -0.03 7.86
C VAL A 10 16.13 -0.57 8.20
N LEU A 11 16.27 -1.89 8.22
CA LEU A 11 17.60 -2.49 8.26
C LEU A 11 18.35 -2.12 6.98
N LYS A 12 19.66 -1.89 7.08
CA LYS A 12 20.54 -1.63 5.91
C LYS A 12 20.59 -2.78 4.90
N SER A 13 20.15 -3.97 5.29
CA SER A 13 19.95 -5.11 4.40
C SER A 13 18.64 -5.05 3.63
N GLY A 14 17.80 -4.03 3.84
CA GLY A 14 16.41 -3.98 3.42
C GLY A 14 15.46 -4.69 4.41
N GLY A 15 14.20 -4.82 4.01
CA GLY A 15 13.14 -5.46 4.81
C GLY A 15 11.97 -4.52 5.08
N GLN A 16 11.14 -4.88 6.07
CA GLN A 16 10.00 -4.07 6.46
C GLN A 16 10.42 -2.79 7.20
N ALA A 17 9.66 -1.73 6.98
CA ALA A 17 9.82 -0.48 7.71
C ALA A 17 9.39 -0.65 9.18
N MET A 18 10.11 -0.01 10.08
CA MET A 18 9.88 -0.05 11.53
C MET A 18 9.84 1.38 12.09
N THR A 19 9.07 1.59 13.14
CA THR A 19 8.98 2.87 13.84
C THR A 19 9.91 2.87 15.04
N VAL A 20 10.72 3.92 15.20
CA VAL A 20 11.55 4.12 16.38
C VAL A 20 10.66 4.50 17.58
N ALA A 21 10.63 3.66 18.61
CA ALA A 21 9.95 3.95 19.87
C ALA A 21 10.84 4.75 20.83
N GLU A 22 12.12 4.39 20.88
CA GLU A 22 13.14 5.04 21.71
C GLU A 22 14.50 4.90 21.02
N ALA A 23 15.35 5.92 21.13
CA ALA A 23 16.71 5.89 20.58
C ALA A 23 17.73 6.33 21.64
N THR A 24 18.78 5.53 21.80
CA THR A 24 20.00 5.84 22.55
C THR A 24 21.19 5.92 21.59
N ASP A 25 22.40 6.17 22.10
CA ASP A 25 23.60 6.29 21.25
C ASP A 25 24.00 4.97 20.57
N GLU A 26 23.69 3.82 21.18
CA GLU A 26 24.11 2.50 20.68
C GLU A 26 22.94 1.63 20.20
N THR A 27 21.79 1.77 20.86
CA THR A 27 20.62 0.90 20.66
C THR A 27 19.37 1.72 20.35
N VAL A 28 18.56 1.19 19.45
CA VAL A 28 17.28 1.77 19.02
C VAL A 28 16.20 0.73 19.24
N GLU A 29 15.16 1.08 19.99
CA GLU A 29 13.98 0.24 20.13
C GLU A 29 13.01 0.54 19.01
N CYS A 30 12.69 -0.49 18.22
CA CYS A 30 11.86 -0.42 17.04
C CYS A 30 10.56 -1.20 17.25
N ILE A 31 9.47 -0.72 16.66
CA ILE A 31 8.15 -1.34 16.67
C ILE A 31 7.67 -1.50 15.23
N TRP A 32 7.08 -2.65 14.90
CA TRP A 32 6.45 -2.89 13.60
C TRP A 32 5.32 -3.90 13.72
N LEU A 33 4.46 -3.93 12.70
CA LEU A 33 3.44 -4.96 12.54
C LEU A 33 3.99 -6.05 11.63
N GLY A 34 3.90 -7.31 12.06
CA GLY A 34 4.20 -8.46 11.21
C GLY A 34 3.08 -8.70 10.20
N GLU A 35 3.32 -9.64 9.28
CA GLU A 35 2.38 -9.97 8.20
C GLU A 35 1.02 -10.46 8.72
N GLU A 36 1.00 -11.14 9.88
CA GLU A 36 -0.23 -11.65 10.51
C GLU A 36 -0.93 -10.59 11.40
N GLY A 37 -0.41 -9.36 11.45
CA GLY A 37 -0.95 -8.27 12.27
C GLY A 37 -0.42 -8.23 13.71
N ASP A 38 0.52 -9.11 14.06
CA ASP A 38 1.16 -9.11 15.37
C ASP A 38 2.06 -7.87 15.56
N LEU A 39 2.03 -7.29 16.75
CA LEU A 39 2.88 -6.17 17.11
C LEU A 39 4.21 -6.68 17.67
N PHE A 40 5.30 -6.40 16.96
CA PHE A 40 6.65 -6.72 17.39
C PHE A 40 7.36 -5.49 17.96
N ARG A 41 8.26 -5.74 18.91
CA ARG A 41 9.10 -4.72 19.53
C ARG A 41 10.48 -5.30 19.81
N GLU A 42 11.51 -4.70 19.24
CA GLU A 42 12.89 -5.20 19.36
C GLU A 42 13.92 -4.09 19.47
N LYS A 43 14.99 -4.36 20.21
CA LYS A 43 16.14 -3.47 20.37
C LYS A 43 17.23 -3.84 19.37
N LEU A 44 17.49 -2.95 18.44
CA LEU A 44 18.44 -3.14 17.35
C LEU A 44 19.61 -2.15 17.48
N PRO A 45 20.85 -2.54 17.09
CA PRO A 45 21.97 -1.61 17.04
C PRO A 45 21.71 -0.45 16.08
N ALA A 46 22.02 0.78 16.49
CA ALA A 46 21.89 1.95 15.60
C ALA A 46 22.70 1.81 14.29
N SER A 47 23.80 1.05 14.33
CA SER A 47 24.69 0.82 13.19
C SER A 47 24.07 0.00 12.06
N VAL A 48 23.01 -0.77 12.32
CA VAL A 48 22.34 -1.60 11.31
C VAL A 48 21.10 -0.95 10.69
N LEU A 49 20.72 0.24 11.15
CA LEU A 49 19.53 0.95 10.71
C LEU A 49 19.87 2.11 9.77
N GLU A 50 18.94 2.41 8.87
CA GLU A 50 18.90 3.64 8.08
C GLU A 50 17.48 4.23 8.06
N VAL A 51 17.36 5.52 7.78
CA VAL A 51 16.05 6.19 7.69
C VAL A 51 15.35 5.69 6.43
N ALA A 52 14.11 5.22 6.57
CA ALA A 52 13.31 4.79 5.45
C ALA A 52 12.87 6.01 4.63
N HIS A 53 13.19 5.99 3.33
CA HIS A 53 12.66 6.96 2.38
C HIS A 53 11.38 6.39 1.77
N ILE A 54 10.25 6.65 2.43
CA ILE A 54 8.94 6.27 1.94
C ILE A 54 8.40 7.44 1.14
N ASP A 55 8.25 7.26 -0.17
CA ASP A 55 7.57 8.23 -1.01
C ASP A 55 6.06 8.03 -0.84
N MET A 56 5.39 9.01 -0.25
CA MET A 56 3.93 9.01 -0.06
C MET A 56 3.21 9.60 -1.29
N SER A 57 3.93 9.88 -2.37
CA SER A 57 3.39 10.50 -3.59
C SER A 57 2.85 9.49 -4.61
N ASP A 58 2.99 8.19 -4.34
CA ASP A 58 2.53 7.08 -5.20
C ASP A 58 1.14 6.56 -4.78
N ASP A 59 0.28 7.47 -4.32
CA ASP A 59 -1.15 7.22 -3.99
C ASP A 59 -2.03 8.10 -4.91
N GLU A 60 -1.61 8.25 -6.18
CA GLU A 60 -2.50 8.70 -7.25
C GLU A 60 -3.12 7.47 -7.89
N ASP A 61 -4.31 7.14 -7.41
CA ASP A 61 -5.24 6.16 -7.97
C ASP A 61 -5.28 6.22 -9.53
N GLU A 62 -4.59 5.30 -10.21
CA GLU A 62 -4.85 4.99 -11.62
C GLU A 62 -6.18 4.19 -11.73
N HIS A 63 -7.30 4.86 -11.38
CA HIS A 63 -8.63 4.42 -11.76
C HIS A 63 -8.85 4.79 -13.24
N ASP A 64 -8.38 3.92 -14.13
CA ASP A 64 -8.71 3.98 -15.57
C ASP A 64 -10.17 3.55 -15.75
N GLU A 65 -11.09 4.52 -15.70
CA GLU A 65 -12.49 4.36 -16.07
C GLU A 65 -12.61 4.25 -17.60
N ASP A 66 -12.37 3.05 -18.13
CA ASP A 66 -12.73 2.70 -19.51
C ASP A 66 -14.27 2.57 -19.65
N GLU A 67 -14.98 3.71 -19.65
CA GLU A 67 -16.29 3.82 -20.29
C GLU A 67 -16.09 3.95 -21.81
N ASP A 68 -15.99 2.82 -22.53
CA ASP A 68 -16.26 2.83 -23.98
C ASP A 68 -17.65 2.27 -24.27
N SER A 69 -18.54 3.23 -24.48
CA SER A 69 -19.90 3.12 -24.95
C SER A 69 -19.94 2.98 -26.46
N GLU A 70 -20.32 1.82 -27.01
CA GLU A 70 -20.80 1.74 -28.40
C GLU A 70 -21.97 0.75 -28.55
N GLU A 71 -23.18 1.29 -28.40
CA GLU A 71 -24.44 0.69 -28.86
C GLU A 71 -24.37 0.38 -30.37
N LYS A 72 -24.21 -0.90 -30.74
CA LYS A 72 -24.52 -1.36 -32.11
C LYS A 72 -25.96 -1.82 -32.20
N SER A 73 -26.80 -0.86 -32.59
CA SER A 73 -28.16 -1.05 -33.10
C SER A 73 -28.15 -1.84 -34.42
N GLU A 74 -28.82 -2.99 -34.48
CA GLU A 74 -29.34 -3.57 -35.74
C GLU A 74 -30.73 -4.20 -35.50
N ASP A 75 -31.75 -3.36 -35.63
CA ASP A 75 -33.13 -3.75 -35.93
C ASP A 75 -33.20 -4.36 -37.34
N HIS A 76 -33.82 -5.55 -37.50
CA HIS A 76 -34.72 -5.93 -38.60
C HIS A 76 -34.94 -7.46 -38.69
N HIS A 77 -35.98 -7.99 -38.04
CA HIS A 77 -36.96 -8.82 -38.77
C HIS A 77 -38.30 -8.90 -38.04
N ALA A 78 -39.17 -7.95 -38.32
CA ALA A 78 -40.59 -8.09 -38.07
C ALA A 78 -41.20 -9.16 -38.99
N LYS A 79 -41.72 -10.25 -38.44
CA LYS A 79 -42.89 -10.95 -38.99
C LYS A 79 -43.88 -11.31 -37.89
N LYS A 80 -44.75 -10.33 -37.67
CA LYS A 80 -46.05 -10.38 -37.02
C LYS A 80 -46.91 -11.51 -37.60
N THR A 81 -47.49 -12.35 -36.73
CA THR A 81 -48.92 -12.72 -36.77
C THR A 81 -49.30 -13.38 -35.44
N ALA A 82 -49.92 -12.60 -34.56
CA ALA A 82 -50.88 -13.07 -33.57
C ALA A 82 -52.19 -12.35 -33.90
N GLU A 83 -53.30 -13.09 -33.96
CA GLU A 83 -54.71 -12.62 -33.87
C GLU A 83 -55.63 -13.79 -34.30
N VAL A 84 -56.76 -14.15 -33.69
CA VAL A 84 -57.54 -13.83 -32.48
C VAL A 84 -58.61 -14.95 -32.37
N ALA A 85 -59.21 -15.11 -31.18
CA ALA A 85 -60.51 -15.71 -30.83
C ALA A 85 -60.48 -17.07 -30.13
#